data_AF-A0AAW4S5B9-F1
#
_entry.id   AF-A0AAW4S5B9-F1
#
_cell.length_a   1.000
_cell.length_b   1.000
_cell.length_c   1.000
_cell.angle_alpha   90.00
_cell.angle_beta   90.00
_cell.angle_gamma   90.00
#
_symmetry.space_group_name_H-M   'P 1'
#
loop_
_entity.id
_entity.type
_entity.pdbx_description
1 polymer ?
#
loop_
_entity_poly.entity_id
_entity_poly.type
_entity_poly.pdbx_seq_one_letter_code
_entity_poly.pdbx_strand_id
1 'polypeptide(L)'
;MFVDIDNASLAMAGSSLPGDQPIFMINLLRYRNEALYRDKSELPACCGREAYFTRYVPAFRKIATPQGVRPTWLGSVGALLVAAQGEAWHDAAIVRYPDFATFRAIVLSSDYRREAEPHRLAALADWRLIATTEVQVPADLQPRA
;
A
#
# COMPACT_ATOMS: atom_id res chain seq x y z
N MET A 1 -12.97 -4.74 11.83
CA MET A 1 -11.86 -5.73 11.91
C MET A 1 -10.76 -5.22 11.01
N PHE A 2 -9.51 -5.16 11.47
CA PHE A 2 -8.38 -4.80 10.58
C PHE A 2 -8.14 -5.97 9.62
N VAL A 3 -8.20 -5.72 8.32
CA VAL A 3 -7.96 -6.72 7.27
C VAL A 3 -6.56 -6.48 6.73
N ASP A 4 -5.78 -7.54 6.61
CA ASP A 4 -4.43 -7.49 6.07
C ASP A 4 -4.25 -8.45 4.89
N ILE A 5 -3.09 -8.41 4.24
CA ILE A 5 -2.74 -9.32 3.15
C ILE A 5 -2.77 -10.77 3.67
N ASP A 6 -3.53 -11.61 2.98
CA ASP A 6 -3.59 -13.05 3.21
C ASP A 6 -3.28 -13.84 1.93
N ASN A 7 -2.93 -15.12 2.10
CA ASN A 7 -2.53 -15.98 0.99
C ASN A 7 -3.67 -16.26 -0.01
N ALA A 8 -4.93 -16.30 0.43
CA ALA A 8 -6.07 -16.56 -0.45
C ALA A 8 -6.33 -15.34 -1.36
N SER A 9 -6.28 -14.14 -0.79
CA SER A 9 -6.38 -12.88 -1.54
C SER A 9 -5.26 -12.74 -2.56
N LEU A 10 -4.01 -13.12 -2.20
CA LEU A 10 -2.88 -13.14 -3.15
C LEU A 10 -3.07 -14.15 -4.28
N ALA A 11 -3.60 -15.34 -3.98
CA ALA A 11 -3.85 -16.37 -4.98
C ALA A 11 -4.96 -15.93 -5.97
N MET A 12 -6.07 -15.40 -5.46
CA MET A 12 -7.17 -14.90 -6.28
C MET A 12 -6.74 -13.77 -7.21
N ALA A 13 -5.97 -12.81 -6.69
CA ALA A 13 -5.44 -11.71 -7.49
C ALA A 13 -4.49 -12.21 -8.59
N GLY A 14 -3.62 -13.18 -8.26
CA GLY A 14 -2.71 -13.79 -9.25
C GLY A 14 -3.41 -14.53 -10.38
N SER A 15 -4.62 -15.07 -10.15
CA SER A 15 -5.43 -15.69 -11.21
C SER A 15 -6.22 -14.68 -12.04
N SER A 16 -6.40 -13.44 -11.55
CA SER A 16 -7.24 -12.43 -12.21
C SER A 16 -6.44 -11.36 -12.94
N LEU A 17 -5.20 -11.11 -12.53
CA LEU A 17 -4.35 -10.07 -13.08
C LEU A 17 -3.49 -10.60 -14.25
N PRO A 18 -3.18 -9.75 -15.24
CA PRO A 18 -2.26 -10.12 -16.32
C PRO A 18 -0.85 -10.34 -15.76
N GLY A 19 -0.20 -11.45 -16.18
CA GLY A 19 1.05 -11.92 -15.60
C GLY A 19 2.24 -10.97 -15.77
N ASP A 20 2.48 -10.50 -17.00
CA ASP A 20 3.70 -9.75 -17.36
C ASP A 20 3.43 -8.26 -17.67
N GLN A 21 2.40 -7.70 -17.04
CA GLN A 21 1.97 -6.32 -17.28
C GLN A 21 2.07 -5.48 -15.99
N PRO A 22 2.39 -4.18 -16.11
CA PRO A 22 2.40 -3.27 -14.96
C PRO A 22 1.07 -3.25 -14.23
N ILE A 23 1.16 -3.30 -12.91
CA ILE A 23 0.03 -3.04 -12.02
C ILE A 23 0.28 -1.77 -11.22
N PHE A 24 -0.82 -1.15 -10.82
CA PHE A 24 -0.85 0.04 -9.99
C PHE A 24 -1.60 -0.31 -8.72
N MET A 25 -0.92 -0.17 -7.58
CA MET A 25 -1.49 -0.46 -6.28
C MET A 25 -2.02 0.83 -5.68
N ILE A 26 -3.34 0.97 -5.65
CA ILE A 26 -4.02 2.04 -4.92
C ILE A 26 -4.02 1.69 -3.44
N ASN A 27 -3.54 2.63 -2.63
CA ASN A 27 -3.50 2.53 -1.18
C ASN A 27 -4.39 3.61 -0.59
N LEU A 28 -5.32 3.23 0.28
CA LEU A 28 -6.04 4.15 1.16
C LEU A 28 -5.61 3.89 2.60
N LEU A 29 -5.08 4.90 3.27
CA LEU A 29 -4.36 4.75 4.53
C LEU A 29 -5.09 5.48 5.66
N ARG A 30 -5.50 4.73 6.68
CA ARG A 30 -5.98 5.29 7.95
C ARG A 30 -4.96 4.94 9.03
N TYR A 31 -4.37 5.97 9.63
CA TYR A 31 -3.34 5.82 10.66
C TYR A 31 -3.96 5.73 12.05
N ARG A 32 -3.23 5.10 12.97
CA ARG A 32 -3.51 5.17 14.41
C ARG A 32 -3.05 6.52 14.97
N ASN A 33 -3.70 6.96 16.03
CA ASN A 33 -3.24 8.11 16.83
C ASN A 33 -1.86 7.82 17.44
N GLU A 34 -1.65 6.58 17.90
CA GLU A 34 -0.39 6.09 18.44
C GLU A 34 -0.02 4.77 17.74
N ALA A 35 1.24 4.63 17.32
CA ALA A 35 1.72 3.41 16.68
C ALA A 35 1.81 2.26 17.70
N LEU A 36 1.23 1.10 17.37
CA LEU A 36 1.14 -0.04 18.30
C LEU A 36 2.12 -1.16 17.91
N TYR A 37 3.32 -1.13 18.48
CA TYR A 37 4.27 -2.23 18.40
C TYR A 37 3.92 -3.29 19.44
N ARG A 38 3.79 -4.56 19.01
CA ARG A 38 3.35 -5.67 19.88
C ARG A 38 4.38 -6.02 20.95
N ASP A 39 5.65 -6.02 20.56
CA ASP A 39 6.75 -6.03 21.49
C ASP A 39 6.97 -4.58 21.90
N LYS A 40 7.15 -4.30 23.20
CA LYS A 40 7.45 -2.96 23.74
C LYS A 40 8.81 -2.49 23.20
N SER A 41 8.86 -2.19 21.91
CA SER A 41 10.06 -1.96 21.14
C SER A 41 10.81 -0.79 21.77
N GLU A 42 12.13 -0.86 21.82
CA GLU A 42 13.00 0.25 22.22
C GLU A 42 12.86 1.49 21.32
N LEU A 43 12.03 1.41 20.28
CA LEU A 43 11.71 2.52 19.42
C LEU A 43 10.93 3.60 20.20
N PRO A 44 11.28 4.88 20.02
CA PRO A 44 10.51 5.99 20.59
C PRO A 44 9.03 5.91 20.21
N ALA A 45 8.16 6.24 21.16
CA ALA A 45 6.73 6.38 20.91
C ALA A 45 6.49 7.48 19.85
N CYS A 46 5.58 7.23 18.93
CA CYS A 46 5.18 8.18 17.91
C CYS A 46 3.77 7.89 17.38
N CYS A 47 3.20 8.84 16.62
CA CYS A 47 1.92 8.61 15.97
C CYS A 47 2.04 7.61 14.80
N GLY A 48 0.92 7.00 14.41
CA GLY A 48 0.92 6.01 13.33
C GLY A 48 1.42 6.59 12.01
N ARG A 49 1.07 7.83 11.68
CA ARG A 49 1.52 8.51 10.46
C ARG A 49 3.04 8.70 10.45
N GLU A 50 3.62 9.09 11.58
CA GLU A 50 5.07 9.23 11.72
C GLU A 50 5.77 7.88 11.60
N ALA A 51 5.30 6.84 12.28
CA ALA A 51 5.84 5.48 12.13
C ALA A 51 5.80 5.00 10.67
N TYR A 52 4.72 5.30 9.94
CA TYR A 52 4.58 4.96 8.53
C TYR A 52 5.66 5.62 7.67
N PHE A 53 5.82 6.95 7.76
CA PHE A 53 6.75 7.68 6.90
C PHE A 53 8.21 7.56 7.31
N THR A 54 8.51 7.45 8.61
CA THR A 54 9.89 7.43 9.11
C THR A 54 10.47 6.03 9.23
N ARG A 55 9.62 4.98 9.31
CA ARG A 55 10.08 3.59 9.53
C ARG A 55 9.62 2.66 8.41
N TYR A 56 8.31 2.57 8.15
CA TYR A 56 7.79 1.67 7.11
C TYR A 56 8.27 2.04 5.71
N VAL A 57 8.06 3.29 5.27
CA VAL A 57 8.38 3.72 3.90
C VAL A 57 9.86 3.50 3.55
N PRO A 58 10.85 3.90 4.38
CA PRO A 58 12.26 3.62 4.11
C PRO A 58 12.58 2.12 4.03
N ALA A 59 12.08 1.32 4.97
CA ALA A 59 12.30 -0.13 5.01
C ALA A 59 11.71 -0.81 3.77
N PHE A 60 10.47 -0.46 3.41
CA PHE A 60 9.82 -0.97 2.20
C PHE A 60 10.57 -0.55 0.93
N ARG A 61 10.97 0.72 0.81
CA ARG A 61 11.70 1.21 -0.36
C ARG A 61 13.04 0.50 -0.56
N LYS A 62 13.75 0.16 0.51
CA LYS A 62 15.02 -0.58 0.45
C LYS A 62 14.85 -1.94 -0.24
N ILE A 63 13.72 -2.60 -0.01
CA ILE A 63 13.39 -3.93 -0.57
C ILE A 63 12.79 -3.79 -1.98
N ALA A 64 11.89 -2.83 -2.18
CA ALA A 64 11.04 -2.74 -3.36
C ALA A 64 11.66 -1.97 -4.53
N THR A 65 12.44 -0.91 -4.26
CA THR A 65 13.04 -0.07 -5.33
C THR A 65 13.94 -0.86 -6.28
N PRO A 66 14.83 -1.77 -5.80
CA PRO A 66 15.63 -2.61 -6.69
C PRO A 66 14.81 -3.52 -7.60
N GLN A 67 13.55 -3.79 -7.23
CA GLN A 67 12.62 -4.61 -8.01
C GLN A 67 11.75 -3.76 -8.96
N GLY A 68 12.12 -2.51 -9.22
CA GLY A 68 11.43 -1.62 -10.17
C GLY A 68 10.12 -1.01 -9.64
N VAL A 69 9.83 -1.18 -8.35
CA VAL A 69 8.66 -0.60 -7.68
C VAL A 69 8.87 0.89 -7.46
N ARG A 70 7.87 1.71 -7.79
CA ARG A 70 7.97 3.17 -7.68
C ARG A 70 6.64 3.84 -7.36
N PRO A 71 6.59 4.81 -6.42
CA PRO A 71 5.40 5.62 -6.21
C PRO A 71 5.16 6.51 -7.44
N THR A 72 3.92 6.59 -7.91
CA THR A 72 3.52 7.49 -9.00
C THR A 72 2.74 8.70 -8.46
N TRP A 73 2.07 8.54 -7.32
CA TRP A 73 1.32 9.62 -6.68
C TRP A 73 1.16 9.35 -5.17
N LEU A 74 1.15 10.42 -4.38
CA LEU A 74 0.83 10.45 -2.95
C LEU A 74 0.08 11.75 -2.65
N GLY A 75 -1.02 11.66 -1.93
CA GLY A 75 -1.79 12.83 -1.53
C GLY A 75 -2.50 12.64 -0.20
N SER A 76 -2.67 13.74 0.55
CA SER A 76 -3.52 13.75 1.73
C SER A 76 -4.99 13.89 1.32
N VAL A 77 -5.86 13.12 1.96
CA VAL A 77 -7.29 13.11 1.68
C VAL A 77 -7.96 14.31 2.36
N GLY A 78 -8.47 15.25 1.56
CA GLY A 78 -9.12 16.45 2.07
C GLY A 78 -10.60 16.26 2.43
N ALA A 79 -11.34 15.47 1.65
CA ALA A 79 -12.75 15.18 1.88
C ALA A 79 -13.16 13.89 1.15
N LEU A 80 -14.21 13.23 1.66
CA LEU A 80 -14.89 12.13 0.99
C LEU A 80 -16.25 12.63 0.48
N LEU A 81 -16.43 12.63 -0.84
CA LEU A 81 -17.66 13.14 -1.48
C LEU A 81 -18.73 12.05 -1.65
N VAL A 82 -18.29 10.81 -1.90
CA VAL A 82 -19.14 9.62 -2.03
C VAL A 82 -18.45 8.49 -1.27
N ALA A 83 -18.93 8.20 -0.07
CA ALA A 83 -18.33 7.20 0.80
C ALA A 83 -19.37 6.59 1.75
N ALA A 84 -19.10 5.38 2.23
CA ALA A 84 -19.95 4.75 3.23
C ALA A 84 -19.88 5.50 4.57
N GLN A 85 -20.93 5.39 5.38
CA GLN A 85 -20.92 6.00 6.71
C GLN A 85 -19.75 5.45 7.55
N GLY A 86 -18.94 6.35 8.11
CA GLY A 86 -17.79 6.00 8.95
C GLY A 86 -16.50 5.69 8.19
N GLU A 87 -16.52 5.73 6.85
CA GLU A 87 -15.32 5.67 6.04
C GLU A 87 -14.46 6.92 6.25
N ALA A 88 -13.15 6.71 6.45
CA ALA A 88 -12.21 7.80 6.70
C ALA A 88 -10.80 7.37 6.32
N TRP A 89 -10.11 8.22 5.55
CA TRP A 89 -8.75 8.01 5.09
C TRP A 89 -7.95 9.28 5.34
N HIS A 90 -6.69 9.14 5.74
CA HIS A 90 -5.79 10.27 5.97
C HIS A 90 -4.97 10.58 4.72
N ASP A 91 -4.40 9.54 4.09
CA ASP A 91 -3.62 9.67 2.87
C ASP A 91 -4.04 8.59 1.85
N ALA A 92 -3.77 8.86 0.58
CA ALA A 92 -3.90 7.92 -0.52
C ALA A 92 -2.63 7.92 -1.37
N ALA A 93 -2.28 6.75 -1.92
CA ALA A 93 -1.08 6.61 -2.75
C ALA A 93 -1.32 5.65 -3.91
N ILE A 94 -0.59 5.87 -5.02
CA ILE A 94 -0.51 4.95 -6.14
C ILE A 94 0.95 4.51 -6.28
N VAL A 95 1.17 3.20 -6.25
CA VAL A 95 2.50 2.60 -6.40
C VAL A 95 2.49 1.67 -7.60
N ARG A 96 3.37 1.92 -8.56
CA ARG A 96 3.52 1.07 -9.74
C ARG A 96 4.50 -0.05 -9.46
N TYR A 97 4.13 -1.27 -9.84
CA TYR A 97 4.99 -2.45 -9.86
C TYR A 97 5.24 -2.88 -11.32
N PRO A 98 6.33 -3.60 -11.62
CA PRO A 98 6.53 -4.20 -12.94
C PRO A 98 5.42 -5.17 -13.31
N ASP A 99 4.97 -5.98 -12.35
CA ASP A 99 3.93 -6.99 -12.47
C ASP A 99 3.42 -7.41 -11.08
N PHE A 100 2.38 -8.26 -11.04
CA PHE A 100 1.84 -8.78 -9.78
C PHE A 100 2.75 -9.81 -9.11
N ALA A 101 3.54 -10.57 -9.88
CA ALA A 101 4.48 -11.55 -9.35
C ALA A 101 5.53 -10.89 -8.45
N THR A 102 6.02 -9.70 -8.85
CA THR A 102 6.96 -8.86 -8.11
C THR A 102 6.35 -8.40 -6.78
N PHE A 103 5.11 -7.88 -6.81
CA PHE A 103 4.41 -7.51 -5.57
C PHE A 103 4.30 -8.70 -4.62
N ARG A 104 3.84 -9.85 -5.13
CA ARG A 104 3.67 -11.08 -4.35
C ARG A 104 5.00 -11.56 -3.76
N ALA A 105 6.08 -11.54 -4.53
CA ALA A 105 7.41 -11.93 -4.07
C ALA A 105 7.90 -11.03 -2.92
N ILE A 106 7.69 -9.70 -3.03
CA ILE A 106 8.05 -8.74 -1.99
C ILE A 106 7.31 -9.04 -0.69
N VAL A 107 5.97 -9.07 -0.71
CA VAL A 107 5.19 -9.18 0.52
C VAL A 107 5.31 -10.55 1.20
N LEU A 108 5.68 -11.59 0.43
CA LEU A 108 5.95 -12.92 0.99
C LEU A 108 7.40 -13.08 1.49
N SER A 109 8.32 -12.21 1.09
CA SER A 109 9.74 -12.30 1.47
C SER A 109 9.96 -12.17 2.98
N SER A 110 10.99 -12.86 3.48
CA SER A 110 11.41 -12.73 4.88
C SER A 110 11.83 -11.30 5.22
N ASP A 111 12.44 -10.59 4.28
CA ASP A 111 12.92 -9.23 4.51
C ASP A 111 11.76 -8.25 4.66
N TYR A 112 10.71 -8.36 3.84
CA TYR A 112 9.52 -7.53 4.04
C TYR A 112 8.86 -7.80 5.38
N ARG A 113 8.62 -9.08 5.71
CA ARG A 113 7.95 -9.48 6.95
C ARG A 113 8.73 -9.08 8.20
N ARG A 114 10.06 -9.06 8.13
CA ARG A 114 10.92 -8.71 9.26
C ARG A 114 11.16 -7.20 9.38
N GLU A 115 11.46 -6.54 8.26
CA GLU A 115 11.98 -5.17 8.27
C GLU A 115 10.90 -4.11 8.03
N ALA A 116 9.83 -4.42 7.29
CA ALA A 116 8.84 -3.42 6.85
C ALA A 116 7.44 -3.66 7.43
N GLU A 117 6.91 -4.88 7.32
CA GLU A 117 5.57 -5.24 7.77
C GLU A 117 5.24 -4.82 9.21
N PRO A 118 6.14 -5.00 10.21
CA PRO A 118 5.82 -4.62 11.59
C PRO A 118 5.53 -3.13 11.75
N HIS A 119 6.22 -2.27 10.99
CA HIS A 119 5.99 -0.83 11.02
C HIS A 119 4.65 -0.44 10.39
N ARG A 120 4.26 -1.09 9.28
CA ARG A 120 2.95 -0.88 8.64
C ARG A 120 1.81 -1.29 9.57
N LEU A 121 1.93 -2.47 10.17
CA LEU A 121 0.96 -3.02 11.13
C LEU A 121 0.80 -2.12 12.37
N ALA A 122 1.92 -1.63 12.91
CA ALA A 122 1.90 -0.71 14.04
C ALA A 122 1.28 0.64 13.67
N ALA A 123 1.52 1.14 12.45
CA ALA A 123 1.08 2.45 12.00
C ALA A 123 -0.40 2.53 11.63
N LEU A 124 -0.95 1.51 10.96
CA LEU A 124 -2.27 1.58 10.33
C LEU A 124 -3.39 1.10 11.26
N ALA A 125 -4.45 1.91 11.31
CA ALA A 125 -5.74 1.58 11.92
C ALA A 125 -6.66 0.86 10.93
N ASP A 126 -6.59 1.23 9.64
CA ASP A 126 -7.28 0.58 8.53
C ASP A 126 -6.50 0.80 7.23
N TRP A 127 -6.69 -0.09 6.25
CA TRP A 127 -6.00 -0.06 4.97
C TRP A 127 -6.87 -0.64 3.85
N ARG A 128 -6.89 0.01 2.69
CA ARG A 128 -7.28 -0.64 1.43
C ARG A 128 -6.07 -0.72 0.53
N LEU A 129 -5.85 -1.90 -0.02
CA LEU A 129 -4.85 -2.17 -1.03
C LEU A 129 -5.54 -2.77 -2.24
N ILE A 130 -5.56 -2.03 -3.35
CA ILE A 130 -6.34 -2.40 -4.53
C ILE A 130 -5.38 -2.49 -5.71
N ALA A 131 -5.27 -3.68 -6.30
CA ALA A 131 -4.49 -3.89 -7.52
C ALA A 131 -5.31 -3.49 -8.74
N THR A 132 -4.76 -2.61 -9.57
CA THR A 132 -5.40 -2.15 -10.80
C THR A 132 -4.46 -2.28 -11.99
N THR A 133 -5.04 -2.39 -13.18
CA THR A 133 -4.34 -2.26 -14.47
C THR A 133 -4.76 -0.96 -15.14
N GLU A 134 -4.01 -0.53 -16.15
CA GLU A 134 -4.46 0.58 -17.00
C GLU A 134 -5.66 0.18 -17.84
N VAL A 135 -6.60 1.10 -17.99
CA VAL A 135 -7.72 0.98 -18.94
C VAL A 135 -7.30 1.66 -20.24
N GLN A 136 -7.57 1.00 -21.36
CA GLN A 136 -7.46 1.63 -22.67
C GLN A 136 -8.60 2.63 -22.82
N VAL A 137 -8.28 3.92 -22.67
CA VAL A 137 -9.25 5.00 -22.88
C VAL A 137 -9.36 5.25 -24.39
N PRO A 138 -10.58 5.21 -24.97
CA PRO A 138 -10.80 5.58 -26.36
C PRO A 138 -10.16 6.92 -26.72
N ALA A 139 -9.56 7.02 -27.91
CA ALA A 139 -8.74 8.16 -28.31
C ALA A 139 -9.52 9.49 -28.30
N ASP A 140 -10.83 9.46 -28.56
CA ASP A 140 -11.73 10.61 -28.52
C ASP A 140 -12.03 11.12 -27.10
N LEU A 141 -11.79 10.30 -26.07
CA LEU A 141 -11.95 10.64 -24.66
C LEU A 141 -10.64 10.97 -23.95
N GLN A 142 -9.50 10.84 -24.63
CA GLN A 142 -8.21 11.22 -24.05
C GLN A 142 -8.10 12.74 -23.93
N PRO A 143 -7.52 13.27 -22.84
CA PRO A 143 -7.29 14.70 -22.72
C PRO A 143 -6.47 15.20 -23.91
N ARG A 144 -6.96 16.23 -24.62
CA ARG A 144 -6.12 16.93 -25.59
C ARG A 144 -5.01 17.64 -24.81
N ALA A 145 -3.77 17.46 -25.27
CA ALA A 145 -2.60 18.13 -24.73
C ALA A 145 -2.73 19.66 -24.83
#